data_AF-A0A526Z164-F1
#
_entry.id   AF-A0A526Z164-F1
#
_cell.length_a   1.000
_cell.length_b   1.000
_cell.length_c   1.000
_cell.angle_alpha   90.00
_cell.angle_beta   90.00
_cell.angle_gamma   90.00
#
_symmetry.space_group_name_H-M   'P 1'
#
loop_
_entity.id
_entity.type
_entity.pdbx_description
1 polymer ?
#
loop_
_entity_poly.entity_id
_entity_poly.type
_entity_poly.pdbx_seq_one_letter_code
_entity_poly.pdbx_strand_id
1 'polypeptide(L)'
;MDNMREALRSLGVDLDLIAALEPDAALGNGGLGRLAACFMESMATVDIPAHGYGIRYANGMFRQEIHGGWQVELPETWLDHGNPWEFERRERSFEVGFGGSVESITSKDGRLERHVWKPIEHVLAVAYDTP
;
A
#
# COMPACT_ATOMS: atom_id res chain seq x y z
N MET A 1 20.46 -18.58 3.21
CA MET A 1 21.04 -17.59 2.27
C MET A 1 22.12 -18.20 1.39
N ASP A 2 22.95 -19.12 1.89
CA ASP A 2 24.08 -19.70 1.12
C ASP A 2 23.63 -20.42 -0.16
N ASN A 3 22.62 -21.29 -0.09
CA ASN A 3 22.07 -21.97 -1.28
C ASN A 3 21.60 -20.99 -2.38
N MET A 4 21.02 -19.84 -2.00
CA MET A 4 20.57 -18.82 -2.94
C MET A 4 21.76 -18.10 -3.58
N ARG A 5 22.79 -17.78 -2.78
CA ARG A 5 24.03 -17.19 -3.28
C ARG A 5 24.75 -18.13 -4.26
N GLU A 6 24.81 -19.43 -3.96
CA GLU A 6 25.39 -20.44 -4.86
C GLU A 6 24.61 -20.56 -6.17
N ALA A 7 23.28 -20.63 -6.10
CA ALA A 7 22.42 -20.69 -7.27
C ALA A 7 22.60 -19.46 -8.19
N LEU A 8 22.58 -18.26 -7.63
CA LEU A 8 22.79 -17.02 -8.40
C LEU A 8 24.21 -16.94 -8.98
N ARG A 9 25.23 -17.33 -8.22
CA ARG A 9 26.62 -17.40 -8.72
C ARG A 9 26.76 -18.35 -9.91
N SER A 10 26.04 -19.48 -9.92
CA SER A 10 26.04 -20.40 -11.06
C SER A 10 25.52 -19.77 -12.36
N LEU A 11 24.72 -18.70 -12.25
CA LEU A 11 24.19 -17.89 -13.35
C LEU A 11 25.03 -16.62 -13.61
N GLY A 12 26.16 -16.45 -12.93
CA GLY A 12 27.00 -15.24 -13.03
C GLY A 12 26.40 -14.01 -12.37
N VAL A 13 25.46 -14.19 -11.44
CA VAL A 13 24.73 -13.12 -10.76
C VAL A 13 25.22 -12.96 -9.32
N ASP A 14 25.49 -11.72 -8.93
CA ASP A 14 25.79 -11.37 -7.54
C ASP A 14 24.52 -10.95 -6.80
N LEU A 15 24.22 -11.63 -5.69
CA LEU A 15 23.07 -11.35 -4.85
C LEU A 15 23.12 -9.94 -4.25
N ASP A 16 24.28 -9.49 -3.80
CA ASP A 16 24.40 -8.20 -3.12
C ASP A 16 24.22 -7.05 -4.12
N LEU A 17 24.67 -7.25 -5.37
CA LEU A 17 24.42 -6.31 -6.46
C LEU A 17 22.93 -6.22 -6.79
N ILE A 18 22.23 -7.36 -6.91
CA ILE A 18 20.78 -7.36 -7.19
C ILE A 18 19.98 -6.73 -6.06
N ALA A 19 20.30 -7.06 -4.80
CA ALA A 19 19.60 -6.50 -3.65
C ALA A 19 19.71 -4.96 -3.59
N ALA A 20 20.84 -4.40 -4.01
CA ALA A 20 21.03 -2.95 -4.07
C ALA A 20 20.25 -2.25 -5.21
N LEU A 21 19.71 -3.01 -6.18
CA LEU A 21 18.88 -2.48 -7.26
C LEU A 21 17.39 -2.42 -6.87
N GLU A 22 17.01 -3.06 -5.78
CA GLU A 22 15.63 -3.06 -5.30
C GLU A 22 15.25 -1.68 -4.74
N PRO A 23 14.20 -1.02 -5.26
CA PRO A 23 13.77 0.25 -4.72
C PRO A 23 13.03 0.03 -3.39
N ASP A 24 13.28 0.91 -2.41
CA ASP A 24 12.48 0.98 -1.20
C ASP A 24 11.01 1.25 -1.53
N ALA A 25 10.10 0.48 -0.93
CA ALA A 25 8.67 0.70 -1.09
C ALA A 25 8.26 2.03 -0.44
N ALA A 26 7.83 3.00 -1.25
CA ALA A 26 7.48 4.34 -0.79
C ALA A 26 6.06 4.38 -0.16
N LEU A 27 5.81 3.52 0.83
CA LEU A 27 4.53 3.34 1.52
C LEU A 27 4.47 3.98 2.92
N GLY A 28 5.55 4.63 3.34
CA GLY A 28 5.68 5.29 4.64
C GLY A 28 6.66 6.45 4.58
N ASN A 29 6.87 7.11 5.72
CA ASN A 29 7.82 8.22 5.84
C ASN A 29 8.54 8.16 7.19
N GLY A 30 7.77 8.23 8.28
CA GLY A 30 8.31 8.26 9.64
C GLY A 30 8.14 6.96 10.43
N GLY A 31 8.39 7.07 11.74
CA GLY A 31 8.34 5.95 12.67
C GLY A 31 6.99 5.25 12.77
N LEU A 32 5.87 5.92 12.45
CA LEU A 32 4.55 5.29 12.45
C LEU A 32 4.46 4.16 11.42
N GLY A 33 4.93 4.39 10.20
CA GLY A 33 4.94 3.38 9.14
C GLY A 33 5.90 2.24 9.47
N ARG A 34 7.09 2.57 10.00
CA ARG A 34 8.06 1.54 10.40
C ARG A 34 7.57 0.68 11.56
N LEU A 35 6.87 1.27 12.53
CA LEU A 35 6.27 0.54 13.65
C LEU A 35 5.22 -0.45 13.15
N ALA A 36 4.35 -0.04 12.23
CA ALA A 36 3.37 -0.92 11.61
C ALA A 36 4.05 -2.09 10.87
N ALA A 37 5.12 -1.83 10.11
CA ALA A 37 5.90 -2.87 9.44
C ALA A 37 6.53 -3.87 10.45
N CYS A 38 7.11 -3.37 11.54
CA CYS A 38 7.65 -4.21 12.62
C CYS A 38 6.57 -5.05 13.32
N PHE A 39 5.36 -4.53 13.47
CA PHE A 39 4.22 -5.31 13.97
C PHE A 39 3.83 -6.42 13.01
N MET A 40 3.79 -6.16 11.70
CA MET A 40 3.49 -7.20 10.71
C MET A 40 4.51 -8.35 10.76
N GLU A 41 5.80 -8.03 10.82
CA GLU A 41 6.88 -9.04 10.96
C GLU A 41 6.74 -9.82 12.28
N SER A 42 6.48 -9.13 13.39
CA SER A 42 6.32 -9.77 14.69
C SER A 42 5.11 -10.69 14.74
N MET A 43 3.97 -10.24 14.22
CA MET A 43 2.73 -11.04 14.17
C MET A 43 2.91 -12.29 13.30
N ALA A 44 3.59 -12.17 12.15
CA ALA A 44 3.93 -13.33 11.32
C ALA A 44 4.88 -14.31 12.05
N THR A 45 5.85 -13.79 12.80
CA THR A 45 6.83 -14.63 13.53
C THR A 45 6.21 -15.42 14.68
N VAL A 46 5.17 -14.89 15.33
CA VAL A 46 4.51 -15.53 16.49
C VAL A 46 3.13 -16.10 16.15
N ASP A 47 2.85 -16.36 14.86
CA ASP A 47 1.63 -16.98 14.35
C ASP A 47 0.33 -16.25 14.77
N ILE A 48 0.35 -14.92 14.85
CA ILE A 48 -0.85 -14.12 15.13
C ILE A 48 -1.61 -13.87 13.82
N PRO A 49 -2.89 -14.28 13.71
CA PRO A 49 -3.68 -14.05 12.51
C PRO A 49 -4.11 -12.58 12.41
N ALA A 50 -3.39 -11.80 11.60
CA ALA A 50 -3.65 -10.38 11.39
C ALA A 50 -3.37 -9.95 9.94
N HIS A 51 -4.00 -8.85 9.53
CA HIS A 51 -3.76 -8.19 8.24
C HIS A 51 -3.49 -6.70 8.45
N GLY A 52 -2.53 -6.17 7.70
CA GLY A 52 -2.33 -4.72 7.57
C GLY A 52 -3.13 -4.19 6.39
N TYR A 53 -3.87 -3.10 6.60
CA TYR A 53 -4.53 -2.34 5.53
C TYR A 53 -3.87 -0.99 5.37
N GLY A 54 -3.62 -0.60 4.12
CA GLY A 54 -2.98 0.67 3.77
C GLY A 54 -3.36 1.16 2.39
N ILE A 55 -2.81 2.31 1.99
CA ILE A 55 -2.97 2.88 0.66
C ILE A 55 -1.69 2.60 -0.13
N ARG A 56 -1.83 2.10 -1.35
CA ARG A 56 -0.70 1.88 -2.27
C ARG A 56 -0.32 3.19 -2.95
N TYR A 57 0.56 3.96 -2.32
CA TYR A 57 0.99 5.26 -2.84
C TYR A 57 1.84 5.10 -4.11
N ALA A 58 1.41 5.75 -5.20
CA ALA A 58 2.15 5.71 -6.45
C ALA A 58 3.52 6.40 -6.35
N ASN A 59 3.60 7.52 -5.62
CA ASN A 59 4.78 8.40 -5.60
C ASN A 59 5.30 8.67 -4.18
N GLY A 60 4.83 7.90 -3.19
CA GLY A 60 5.20 8.08 -1.78
C GLY A 60 4.99 9.50 -1.27
N MET A 61 5.89 9.96 -0.41
CA MET A 61 5.91 11.35 0.04
C MET A 61 6.71 12.24 -0.90
N PHE A 62 8.02 11.98 -1.03
CA PHE A 62 8.94 12.54 -2.03
C PHE A 62 10.31 11.86 -1.89
N ARG A 63 11.09 11.88 -2.98
CA ARG A 63 12.53 11.66 -2.98
C ARG A 63 13.24 12.97 -2.70
N GLN A 64 14.14 12.94 -1.72
CA GLN A 64 14.91 14.12 -1.32
C GLN A 64 16.21 14.20 -2.13
N GLU A 65 16.44 15.32 -2.81
CA GLU A 65 17.74 15.67 -3.39
C GLU A 65 18.25 16.98 -2.82
N ILE A 66 19.58 17.15 -2.74
CA ILE A 66 20.21 18.39 -2.27
C ILE A 66 20.90 19.08 -3.45
N HIS A 67 20.34 20.19 -3.91
CA HIS A 67 20.91 21.01 -4.99
C HIS A 67 21.30 22.39 -4.47
N GLY A 68 22.59 22.73 -4.58
CA GLY A 68 23.10 24.03 -4.12
C GLY A 68 22.93 24.28 -2.62
N GLY A 69 22.89 23.23 -1.80
CA GLY A 69 22.68 23.33 -0.35
C GLY A 69 21.20 23.39 0.08
N TRP A 70 20.27 23.31 -0.85
CA TRP A 70 18.83 23.33 -0.60
C TRP A 70 18.18 22.00 -0.95
N GLN A 71 17.10 21.68 -0.22
CA GLN A 71 16.25 20.53 -0.53
C GLN A 71 15.46 20.77 -1.81
N VAL A 72 15.36 19.74 -2.64
CA VAL A 72 14.48 19.64 -3.79
C VAL A 72 13.67 18.36 -3.66
N GLU A 73 12.34 18.47 -3.75
CA GLU A 73 11.43 17.32 -3.71
C GLU A 73 11.13 16.80 -5.11
N LEU A 74 11.31 15.50 -5.31
CA LEU A 74 10.94 14.79 -6.54
C LEU A 74 9.93 13.68 -6.22
N PRO A 75 9.06 13.27 -7.16
CA PRO A 75 8.20 12.11 -6.95
C PRO A 75 9.01 10.81 -6.86
N GLU A 76 8.58 9.88 -6.01
CA GLU A 76 9.17 8.54 -6.02
C GLU A 76 8.74 7.73 -7.24
N THR A 77 9.65 6.89 -7.73
CA THR A 77 9.50 6.08 -8.96
C THR A 77 9.59 4.57 -8.68
N TRP A 78 9.32 4.15 -7.43
CA TRP A 78 9.47 2.75 -6.98
C TRP A 78 8.58 1.74 -7.72
N LEU A 79 7.58 2.21 -8.46
CA LEU A 79 6.63 1.40 -9.23
C LEU A 79 6.81 1.49 -10.75
N ASP A 80 7.80 2.23 -11.26
CA ASP A 80 7.99 2.45 -12.71
C ASP A 80 8.19 1.13 -13.49
N HIS A 81 8.72 0.11 -12.81
CA HIS A 81 8.94 -1.23 -13.36
C HIS A 81 8.02 -2.29 -12.73
N GLY A 82 6.94 -1.85 -12.08
CA GLY A 82 6.09 -2.69 -11.24
C GLY A 82 6.74 -3.02 -9.89
N ASN A 83 6.04 -3.83 -9.09
CA ASN A 83 6.53 -4.33 -7.82
C ASN A 83 6.41 -5.86 -7.82
N PRO A 84 7.52 -6.62 -7.79
CA PRO A 84 7.50 -8.08 -7.85
C PRO A 84 6.93 -8.73 -6.58
N TRP A 85 6.76 -7.97 -5.49
CA TRP A 85 6.31 -8.47 -4.18
C TRP A 85 4.80 -8.41 -3.98
N GLU A 86 4.05 -7.82 -4.91
CA GLU A 86 2.61 -7.63 -4.77
C GLU A 86 1.79 -8.38 -5.82
N PHE A 87 0.53 -8.65 -5.49
CA PHE A 87 -0.42 -9.31 -6.38
C PHE A 87 -1.72 -8.49 -6.45
N GLU A 88 -2.10 -8.06 -7.66
CA GLU A 88 -3.39 -7.40 -7.90
C GLU A 88 -4.55 -8.39 -7.69
N ARG A 89 -5.54 -8.01 -6.88
CA ARG A 89 -6.76 -8.78 -6.59
C ARG A 89 -7.98 -8.06 -7.14
N ARG A 90 -8.18 -8.12 -8.46
CA ARG A 90 -9.31 -7.45 -9.13
C ARG A 90 -10.67 -7.90 -8.61
N GLU A 91 -10.77 -9.16 -8.20
CA GLU A 91 -11.95 -9.75 -7.59
C GLU A 91 -12.29 -9.15 -6.22
N ARG A 92 -11.35 -8.44 -5.58
CA ARG A 92 -11.53 -7.72 -4.32
C ARG A 92 -11.51 -6.21 -4.55
N SER A 93 -12.50 -5.76 -5.33
CA SER A 93 -12.71 -4.34 -5.61
C SER A 93 -13.95 -3.82 -4.89
N PHE A 94 -13.83 -2.68 -4.23
CA PHE A 94 -14.91 -2.05 -3.46
C PHE A 94 -15.17 -0.63 -3.95
N GLU A 95 -16.44 -0.28 -4.10
CA GLU A 95 -16.84 1.08 -4.44
C GLU A 95 -16.82 1.96 -3.19
N VAL A 96 -16.18 3.12 -3.28
CA VAL A 96 -16.10 4.12 -2.22
C VAL A 96 -16.76 5.41 -2.73
N GLY A 97 -17.78 5.86 -2.01
CA GLY A 97 -18.51 7.08 -2.34
C GLY A 97 -17.87 8.34 -1.73
N PHE A 98 -18.13 9.49 -2.35
CA PHE A 98 -17.81 10.81 -1.79
C PHE A 98 -18.97 11.80 -2.01
N GLY A 99 -19.06 12.80 -1.13
CA GLY A 99 -20.07 13.87 -1.20
C GLY A 99 -21.52 13.36 -1.08
N GLY A 100 -22.43 14.03 -1.80
CA GLY A 100 -23.83 13.62 -1.90
C GLY A 100 -24.72 14.04 -0.73
N SER A 101 -25.77 13.27 -0.46
CA SER A 101 -26.78 13.61 0.55
C SER A 101 -27.27 12.39 1.31
N VAL A 102 -27.85 12.63 2.49
CA VAL A 102 -28.47 11.59 3.32
C VAL A 102 -29.97 11.76 3.29
N GLU A 103 -30.68 10.70 2.92
CA GLU A 103 -32.14 10.66 2.93
C GLU A 103 -32.63 9.87 4.14
N SER A 104 -33.67 10.39 4.79
CA SER A 104 -34.36 9.69 5.88
C SER A 104 -35.49 8.84 5.31
N ILE A 105 -35.47 7.54 5.57
CA ILE A 105 -36.56 6.64 5.24
C ILE A 105 -37.43 6.46 6.49
N THR A 106 -38.68 6.93 6.39
CA THR A 106 -39.72 6.76 7.40
C THR A 106 -40.70 5.66 6.98
N SER A 107 -41.09 4.84 7.95
CA SER A 107 -42.15 3.85 7.80
C SER A 107 -43.50 4.52 7.56
N LYS A 108 -44.50 3.74 7.11
CA LYS A 108 -45.88 4.20 6.85
C LYS A 108 -46.57 4.80 8.08
N ASP A 109 -46.13 4.44 9.28
CA ASP A 109 -46.59 4.97 10.58
C ASP A 109 -45.84 6.25 11.01
N GLY A 110 -44.97 6.79 10.16
CA GLY A 110 -44.20 8.02 10.42
C GLY A 110 -42.96 7.82 11.28
N ARG A 111 -42.65 6.58 11.70
CA ARG A 111 -41.44 6.28 12.46
C ARG A 111 -40.21 6.29 11.55
N LEU A 112 -39.16 7.00 11.95
CA LEU A 112 -37.86 6.97 11.26
C LEU A 112 -37.26 5.56 11.35
N GLU A 113 -36.99 4.91 10.22
CA GLU A 113 -36.41 3.56 10.17
C GLU A 113 -34.89 3.60 10.00
N ARG A 114 -34.42 4.31 8.97
CA ARG A 114 -32.99 4.41 8.67
C ARG A 114 -32.67 5.66 7.86
N HIS A 115 -31.40 6.02 7.88
CA HIS A 115 -30.82 6.95 6.93
C HIS A 115 -30.12 6.17 5.82
N VAL A 116 -30.26 6.65 4.58
CA VAL A 116 -29.54 6.11 3.42
C VAL A 116 -28.71 7.22 2.82
N TRP A 117 -27.39 7.00 2.78
CA TRP A 117 -26.48 7.91 2.11
C TRP A 117 -26.48 7.62 0.61
N LYS A 118 -26.61 8.69 -0.19
CA LYS A 118 -26.49 8.69 -1.63
C LYS A 118 -25.27 9.52 -2.03
N PRO A 119 -24.10 8.90 -2.23
CA PRO A 119 -22.91 9.60 -2.72
C PRO A 119 -23.15 10.15 -4.14
N ILE A 120 -22.41 11.19 -4.51
CA ILE A 120 -22.47 11.79 -5.86
C ILE A 120 -21.24 11.42 -6.71
N GLU A 121 -20.13 11.11 -6.05
CA GLU A 121 -18.91 10.64 -6.66
C GLU A 121 -18.59 9.23 -6.16
N HIS A 122 -18.01 8.41 -7.05
CA HIS A 122 -17.68 7.02 -6.78
C HIS A 122 -16.29 6.72 -7.31
N VAL A 123 -15.46 6.06 -6.49
CA VAL A 123 -14.17 5.53 -6.89
C VAL A 123 -14.09 4.04 -6.59
N LEU A 124 -13.21 3.32 -7.30
CA LEU A 124 -12.98 1.90 -7.07
C LEU A 124 -11.67 1.70 -6.28
N ALA A 125 -11.77 1.12 -5.09
CA ALA A 125 -10.62 0.65 -4.33
C ALA A 125 -10.31 -0.80 -4.76
N VAL A 126 -9.20 -0.99 -5.48
CA VAL A 126 -8.71 -2.30 -5.93
C VAL A 126 -7.63 -2.78 -4.99
N ALA A 127 -7.77 -4.00 -4.46
CA ALA A 127 -6.80 -4.55 -3.52
C ALA A 127 -5.50 -5.04 -4.21
N TYR A 128 -4.38 -4.81 -3.52
CA TYR A 128 -3.06 -5.36 -3.82
C TYR A 128 -2.57 -6.05 -2.55
N ASP A 129 -2.26 -7.34 -2.63
CA ASP A 129 -1.73 -8.11 -1.51
C ASP A 129 -0.20 -8.12 -1.55
N THR A 130 0.45 -7.81 -0.45
CA THR A 130 1.90 -8.00 -0.22
C THR A 130 2.07 -9.03 0.90
N PRO A 131 2.56 -10.25 0.60
CA PRO A 131 2.75 -11.30 1.61
C PRO A 131 3.79 -10.98 2.68
#